data_AF-A0A118HQ89-F1
#
_entry.id   AF-A0A118HQ89-F1
#
_cell.length_a   1.000
_cell.length_b   1.000
_cell.length_c   1.000
_cell.angle_alpha   90.00
_cell.angle_beta   90.00
_cell.angle_gamma   90.00
#
_symmetry.space_group_name_H-M   'P 1'
#
loop_
_entity.id
_entity.type
_entity.pdbx_description
1 polymer ?
#
loop_
_entity_poly.entity_id
_entity_poly.type
_entity_poly.pdbx_seq_one_letter_code
_entity_poly.pdbx_strand_id
1 'polypeptide(L)'
;MNKNRTFWRRAGAVAAIAAAVAILRYESPTQTAAASPATSGAAANAAQAASTDTPAPTMNTIAPGPAERRLDLDALRRSLAGRPDADAELQRIVAFARFRDEIAAYGNGRDRLPPAERAALARRILDELPEHVARNEIVPVQAEALSVALLTDANAAPATRGAAIQSMRQQWDAYARQTVGPSPAQDPRYQDYARQSRDIVRQVQASVPDPVQQQAVIAQRLQALRVELFDGASSSGAH
;
A
#
# COMPACT_ATOMS: atom_id res chain seq x y z
N MET A 1 -7.03 38.26 32.07
CA MET A 1 -7.60 36.91 32.20
C MET A 1 -7.55 36.26 30.81
N ASN A 2 -6.54 35.47 30.41
CA ASN A 2 -6.21 34.08 30.81
C ASN A 2 -7.45 33.17 30.78
N LYS A 3 -7.59 32.08 30.01
CA LYS A 3 -6.72 31.18 29.22
C LYS A 3 -7.61 30.56 28.10
N ASN A 4 -7.15 30.22 26.90
CA ASN A 4 -6.66 28.88 26.57
C ASN A 4 -5.99 28.90 25.18
N ARG A 5 -4.67 29.06 25.19
CA ARG A 5 -3.77 28.60 24.13
C ARG A 5 -3.55 27.10 24.33
N THR A 6 -3.39 26.39 23.22
CA THR A 6 -2.88 25.01 23.11
C THR A 6 -3.94 23.94 23.24
N PHE A 7 -4.39 23.37 22.11
CA PHE A 7 -4.55 21.92 21.96
C PHE A 7 -4.80 21.58 20.47
N TRP A 8 -3.93 20.69 19.93
CA TRP A 8 -4.05 19.96 18.67
C TRP A 8 -3.56 20.61 17.35
N ARG A 9 -2.32 21.12 17.40
CA ARG A 9 -1.36 20.85 16.31
C ARG A 9 -1.02 19.35 16.29
N ARG A 10 -1.81 18.49 15.64
CA ARG A 10 -1.40 17.15 15.12
C ARG A 10 -2.38 16.66 14.04
N ALA A 11 -2.45 17.37 12.92
CA ALA A 11 -3.11 16.91 11.69
C ALA A 11 -2.09 16.78 10.53
N GLY A 12 -0.87 16.35 10.85
CA GLY A 12 0.25 16.28 9.90
C GLY A 12 1.00 14.97 10.02
N ALA A 13 0.49 13.92 9.38
CA ALA A 13 1.26 12.71 9.04
C ALA A 13 0.51 11.80 8.04
N VAL A 14 -0.09 12.36 6.97
CA VAL A 14 -0.58 11.57 5.82
C VAL A 14 0.11 11.97 4.50
N ALA A 15 1.04 12.94 4.53
CA ALA A 15 1.66 13.47 3.31
C ALA A 15 3.17 13.15 3.16
N ALA A 16 3.64 11.97 3.61
CA ALA A 16 5.07 11.62 3.53
C ALA A 16 5.39 10.24 2.94
N ILE A 17 4.46 9.59 2.22
CA ILE A 17 4.75 8.33 1.50
C ILE A 17 4.70 8.51 -0.03
N ALA A 18 4.11 9.59 -0.54
CA ALA A 18 4.06 9.85 -1.98
C ALA A 18 5.35 10.43 -2.60
N ALA A 19 6.30 10.90 -1.78
CA ALA A 19 7.53 11.55 -2.28
C ALA A 19 8.77 10.63 -2.33
N ALA A 20 8.72 9.42 -1.77
CA ALA A 20 9.90 8.53 -1.71
C ALA A 20 10.06 7.60 -2.93
N VAL A 21 9.08 7.51 -3.83
CA VAL A 21 9.11 6.58 -4.97
C VAL A 21 9.77 7.16 -6.22
N ALA A 22 10.05 8.47 -6.25
CA ALA A 22 10.63 9.13 -7.42
C ALA A 22 12.18 9.26 -7.42
N ILE A 23 12.86 8.97 -6.31
CA ILE A 23 14.33 9.17 -6.20
C ILE A 23 15.13 7.85 -6.32
N LEU A 24 14.49 6.68 -6.23
CA LEU A 24 15.17 5.37 -6.33
C LEU A 24 15.34 4.83 -7.77
N ARG A 25 15.18 5.68 -8.80
CA ARG A 25 15.23 5.27 -10.22
C ARG A 25 16.52 5.63 -10.96
N TYR A 26 17.48 6.24 -10.29
CA TYR A 26 18.82 6.51 -10.83
C TYR A 26 19.81 6.33 -9.67
N GLU A 27 21.00 5.80 -9.93
CA GLU A 27 22.03 5.38 -8.96
C GLU A 27 21.92 3.93 -8.48
N SER A 28 22.40 3.01 -9.32
CA SER A 28 23.18 1.87 -8.83
C SER A 28 24.22 1.50 -9.88
N PRO A 29 25.48 1.94 -9.71
CA PRO A 29 26.58 1.59 -10.60
C PRO A 29 26.89 0.09 -10.52
N THR A 30 27.30 -0.45 -11.67
CA THR A 30 27.88 -1.78 -11.85
C THR A 30 28.99 -2.06 -10.84
N GLN A 31 28.82 -3.10 -10.02
CA GLN A 31 29.93 -3.79 -9.38
C GLN A 31 29.95 -5.25 -9.84
N THR A 32 30.93 -5.49 -10.71
CA THR A 32 31.50 -6.78 -11.07
C THR A 32 32.10 -7.42 -9.83
N ALA A 33 31.72 -8.65 -9.50
CA ALA A 33 32.44 -9.48 -8.54
C ALA A 33 32.56 -10.91 -9.06
N ALA A 34 33.79 -11.40 -8.96
CA ALA A 34 34.33 -12.57 -9.62
C ALA A 34 33.87 -13.92 -9.02
N ALA A 35 33.99 -14.97 -9.85
CA ALA A 35 33.89 -16.38 -9.52
C ALA A 35 34.90 -16.80 -8.42
N SER A 36 34.61 -17.73 -7.52
CA SER A 36 34.65 -19.21 -7.68
C SER A 36 34.54 -19.86 -6.27
N PRO A 37 34.61 -21.19 -6.08
CA PRO A 37 33.81 -22.27 -6.64
C PRO A 37 33.15 -23.15 -5.54
N ALA A 38 32.42 -24.17 -6.00
CA ALA A 38 31.63 -25.13 -5.24
C ALA A 38 32.43 -26.09 -4.33
N THR A 39 31.78 -26.53 -3.26
CA THR A 39 32.10 -27.81 -2.60
C THR A 39 30.81 -28.58 -2.37
N SER A 40 30.67 -29.68 -3.12
CA SER A 40 29.63 -30.70 -2.97
C SER A 40 29.87 -31.51 -1.69
N GLY A 41 28.80 -31.85 -0.97
CA GLY A 41 28.87 -32.72 0.19
C GLY A 41 27.54 -33.41 0.50
N ALA A 42 27.44 -34.65 0.03
CA ALA A 42 26.66 -35.77 0.57
C ALA A 42 25.13 -35.70 0.62
N ALA A 43 24.53 -36.48 -0.28
CA ALA A 43 23.22 -37.10 -0.11
C ALA A 43 23.34 -38.37 0.76
N ALA A 44 22.37 -38.59 1.65
CA ALA A 44 21.98 -39.92 2.13
C ALA A 44 20.49 -39.91 2.51
N ASN A 45 19.74 -40.80 1.85
CA ASN A 45 18.33 -41.11 2.05
C ASN A 45 18.09 -41.86 3.38
N ALA A 46 16.93 -41.67 4.01
CA ALA A 46 16.09 -42.78 4.52
C ALA A 46 14.71 -42.30 5.05
N ALA A 47 13.67 -42.76 4.36
CA ALA A 47 12.39 -43.30 4.84
C ALA A 47 11.61 -42.64 6.01
N GLN A 48 10.56 -41.93 5.63
CA GLN A 48 9.14 -42.30 5.85
C GLN A 48 8.72 -42.85 7.23
N ALA A 49 7.94 -42.04 7.96
CA ALA A 49 6.85 -42.52 8.80
C ALA A 49 5.67 -41.55 8.64
N ALA A 50 4.57 -42.08 8.14
CA ALA A 50 3.29 -41.40 8.05
C ALA A 50 2.66 -41.34 9.45
N SER A 51 2.30 -40.14 9.88
CA SER A 51 1.23 -39.93 10.85
C SER A 51 0.27 -38.92 10.25
N THR A 52 -0.88 -39.41 9.82
CA THR A 52 -2.07 -38.59 9.60
C THR A 52 -2.52 -38.07 10.96
N ASP A 53 -2.08 -36.87 11.29
CA ASP A 53 -2.76 -36.03 12.25
C ASP A 53 -3.13 -34.76 11.49
N THR A 54 -4.41 -34.62 11.18
CA THR A 54 -4.97 -33.36 10.71
C THR A 54 -4.76 -32.35 11.85
N PRO A 55 -3.92 -31.32 11.70
CA PRO A 55 -3.86 -30.29 12.70
C PRO A 55 -5.18 -29.54 12.61
N ALA A 56 -6.05 -29.70 13.61
CA ALA A 56 -7.00 -28.65 13.92
C ALA A 56 -6.20 -27.34 13.98
N PRO A 57 -6.70 -26.22 13.42
CA PRO A 57 -5.96 -24.97 13.48
C PRO A 57 -5.83 -24.63 14.96
N THR A 58 -4.64 -24.88 15.51
CA THR A 58 -4.22 -24.31 16.78
C THR A 58 -4.30 -22.82 16.53
N MET A 59 -5.39 -22.19 16.96
CA MET A 59 -5.38 -20.78 17.27
C MET A 59 -4.31 -20.67 18.34
N ASN A 60 -3.05 -20.49 17.94
CA ASN A 60 -2.05 -19.92 18.81
C ASN A 60 -2.72 -18.66 19.33
N THR A 61 -3.08 -18.66 20.60
CA THR A 61 -3.69 -17.51 21.27
C THR A 61 -2.59 -16.46 21.40
N ILE A 62 -2.21 -15.87 20.27
CA ILE A 62 -1.35 -14.71 20.21
C ILE A 62 -2.11 -13.64 20.97
N ALA A 63 -1.44 -13.04 21.97
CA ALA A 63 -2.04 -11.99 22.77
C ALA A 63 -2.57 -10.88 21.84
N PRO A 64 -3.80 -10.37 22.06
CA PRO A 64 -4.38 -9.32 21.23
C PRO A 64 -3.42 -8.14 21.04
N GLY A 65 -3.33 -7.65 19.82
CA GLY A 65 -2.52 -6.47 19.50
C GLY A 65 -3.17 -5.16 19.98
N PRO A 66 -2.49 -4.01 19.84
CA PRO A 66 -3.01 -2.71 20.28
C PRO A 66 -4.30 -2.26 19.59
N ALA A 67 -4.57 -2.62 18.35
CA ALA A 67 -5.82 -2.31 17.66
C ALA A 67 -6.96 -3.18 18.18
N GLU A 68 -6.75 -4.49 18.32
CA GLU A 68 -7.75 -5.40 18.91
C GLU A 68 -8.10 -5.00 20.35
N ARG A 69 -7.09 -4.66 21.17
CA ARG A 69 -7.30 -4.20 22.56
C ARG A 69 -8.09 -2.89 22.70
N ARG A 70 -8.12 -2.07 21.64
CA ARG A 70 -8.87 -0.81 21.65
C ARG A 70 -10.35 -1.02 21.30
N LEU A 71 -10.76 -2.21 20.91
CA LEU A 71 -12.16 -2.52 20.66
C LEU A 71 -12.91 -2.67 21.99
N ASP A 72 -14.00 -1.94 22.14
CA ASP A 72 -15.00 -2.20 23.17
C ASP A 72 -15.97 -3.27 22.65
N LEU A 73 -15.65 -4.55 22.93
CA LEU A 73 -16.43 -5.68 22.44
C LEU A 73 -17.86 -5.70 22.99
N ASP A 74 -18.08 -5.18 24.20
CA ASP A 74 -19.41 -5.15 24.81
C ASP A 74 -20.27 -4.03 24.23
N ALA A 75 -19.68 -2.89 23.88
CA ALA A 75 -20.37 -1.86 23.09
C ALA A 75 -20.70 -2.35 21.68
N LEU A 76 -19.78 -3.06 21.02
CA LEU A 76 -20.01 -3.63 19.68
C LEU A 76 -21.12 -4.68 19.68
N ARG A 77 -21.15 -5.59 20.66
CA ARG A 77 -22.24 -6.56 20.80
C ARG A 77 -23.60 -5.87 20.99
N ARG A 78 -23.64 -4.82 21.80
CA ARG A 78 -24.87 -4.03 22.00
C ARG A 78 -25.30 -3.28 20.74
N SER A 79 -24.37 -2.72 19.97
CA SER A 79 -24.72 -2.00 18.74
C SER A 79 -25.17 -2.91 17.61
N LEU A 80 -24.70 -4.16 17.58
CA LEU A 80 -25.10 -5.18 16.61
C LEU A 80 -26.33 -5.99 17.05
N ALA A 81 -26.83 -5.77 18.27
CA ALA A 81 -27.95 -6.52 18.82
C ALA A 81 -29.19 -6.41 17.91
N GLY A 82 -29.83 -7.56 17.64
CA GLY A 82 -31.02 -7.65 16.79
C GLY A 82 -30.72 -7.75 15.30
N ARG A 83 -29.45 -7.69 14.87
CA ARG A 83 -29.07 -8.05 13.50
C ARG A 83 -28.97 -9.57 13.34
N PRO A 84 -29.41 -10.12 12.19
CA PRO A 84 -29.27 -11.56 11.91
C PRO A 84 -27.81 -11.99 11.69
N ASP A 85 -26.92 -11.05 11.36
CA ASP A 85 -25.50 -11.25 11.08
C ASP A 85 -24.56 -10.73 12.19
N ALA A 86 -25.09 -10.47 13.39
CA ALA A 86 -24.36 -9.81 14.48
C ALA A 86 -23.03 -10.47 14.84
N ASP A 87 -23.01 -11.81 14.99
CA ASP A 87 -21.79 -12.54 15.35
C ASP A 87 -20.75 -12.51 14.22
N ALA A 88 -21.20 -12.67 12.98
CA ALA A 88 -20.32 -12.61 11.81
C ALA A 88 -19.68 -11.21 11.67
N GLU A 89 -20.46 -10.15 11.88
CA GLU A 89 -19.97 -8.77 11.83
C GLU A 89 -18.99 -8.47 12.98
N LEU A 90 -19.26 -8.99 14.18
CA LEU A 90 -18.33 -8.85 15.31
C LEU A 90 -16.99 -9.54 15.00
N GLN A 91 -17.02 -10.78 14.49
CA GLN A 91 -15.81 -11.51 14.10
C GLN A 91 -15.04 -10.79 13.00
N ARG A 92 -15.75 -10.24 12.01
CA ARG A 92 -15.16 -9.42 10.94
C ARG A 92 -14.41 -8.21 11.49
N ILE A 93 -15.01 -7.47 12.43
CA ILE A 93 -14.38 -6.28 13.06
C ILE A 93 -13.13 -6.68 13.84
N VAL A 94 -13.19 -7.76 14.61
CA VAL A 94 -12.04 -8.29 15.37
C VAL A 94 -10.93 -8.74 14.42
N ALA A 95 -11.27 -9.49 13.37
CA ALA A 95 -10.31 -9.94 12.35
C ALA A 95 -9.61 -8.75 11.68
N PHE A 96 -10.34 -7.70 11.31
CA PHE A 96 -9.73 -6.50 10.74
C PHE A 96 -8.82 -5.77 11.74
N ALA A 97 -9.17 -5.73 13.02
CA ALA A 97 -8.28 -5.16 14.03
C ALA A 97 -6.97 -5.95 14.17
N ARG A 98 -7.03 -7.29 14.14
CA ARG A 98 -5.83 -8.16 14.13
C ARG A 98 -4.97 -7.93 12.91
N PHE A 99 -5.58 -7.91 11.73
CA PHE A 99 -4.87 -7.62 10.49
C PHE A 99 -4.14 -6.26 10.52
N ARG A 100 -4.79 -5.23 11.09
CA ARG A 100 -4.14 -3.93 11.30
C ARG A 100 -2.96 -3.99 12.27
N ASP A 101 -3.05 -4.83 13.29
CA ASP A 101 -1.94 -5.07 14.22
C ASP A 101 -0.78 -5.80 13.53
N GLU A 102 -1.05 -6.73 12.61
CA GLU A 102 -0.01 -7.38 11.81
C GLU A 102 0.72 -6.40 10.89
N ILE A 103 -0.01 -5.54 10.18
CA ILE A 103 0.58 -4.46 9.37
C ILE A 103 1.45 -3.55 10.23
N ALA A 104 0.96 -3.17 11.42
CA ALA A 104 1.72 -2.32 12.33
C ALA A 104 2.98 -3.03 12.87
N ALA A 105 2.89 -4.32 13.19
CA ALA A 105 4.03 -5.13 13.62
C ALA A 105 5.07 -5.22 12.50
N TYR A 106 4.64 -5.44 11.26
CA TYR A 106 5.52 -5.44 10.10
C TYR A 106 6.22 -4.09 9.94
N GLY A 107 5.47 -2.98 9.91
CA GLY A 107 6.05 -1.64 9.71
C GLY A 107 7.00 -1.19 10.82
N ASN A 108 6.66 -1.44 12.09
CA ASN A 108 7.44 -0.99 13.25
C ASN A 108 8.61 -1.93 13.59
N GLY A 109 8.47 -3.22 13.26
CA GLY A 109 9.41 -4.28 13.60
C GLY A 109 10.32 -4.70 12.45
N ARG A 110 10.09 -4.22 11.22
CA ARG A 110 10.74 -4.69 9.99
C ARG A 110 12.24 -4.92 10.12
N ASP A 111 12.96 -3.89 10.57
CA ASP A 111 14.43 -3.91 10.63
C ASP A 111 14.98 -4.66 11.85
N ARG A 112 14.11 -4.97 12.82
CA ARG A 112 14.44 -5.75 14.03
C ARG A 112 14.12 -7.23 13.89
N LEU A 113 13.28 -7.60 12.92
CA LEU A 113 12.91 -8.99 12.66
C LEU A 113 14.00 -9.71 11.86
N PRO A 114 14.34 -10.96 12.22
CA PRO A 114 15.15 -11.82 11.37
C PRO A 114 14.56 -11.93 9.95
N PRO A 115 15.38 -12.06 8.89
CA PRO A 115 14.88 -12.07 7.51
C PRO A 115 13.78 -13.12 7.25
N ALA A 116 13.91 -14.32 7.83
CA ALA A 116 12.92 -15.38 7.68
C ALA A 116 11.58 -15.03 8.35
N GLU A 117 11.61 -14.45 9.55
CA GLU A 117 10.40 -14.01 10.27
C GLU A 117 9.72 -12.84 9.57
N ARG A 118 10.50 -11.89 9.05
CA ARG A 118 9.99 -10.77 8.25
C ARG A 118 9.33 -11.28 6.97
N ALA A 119 9.94 -12.23 6.27
CA ALA A 119 9.37 -12.84 5.08
C ALA A 119 8.07 -13.62 5.38
N ALA A 120 8.03 -14.35 6.50
CA ALA A 120 6.83 -15.08 6.93
C ALA A 120 5.68 -14.12 7.29
N LEU A 121 5.97 -13.05 8.04
CA LEU A 121 4.97 -12.02 8.35
C LEU A 121 4.48 -11.32 7.07
N ALA A 122 5.38 -10.99 6.16
CA ALA A 122 5.01 -10.36 4.90
C ALA A 122 4.07 -11.24 4.05
N ARG A 123 4.30 -12.56 4.03
CA ARG A 123 3.44 -13.53 3.33
C ARG A 123 2.07 -13.64 3.97
N ARG A 124 1.97 -13.74 5.29
CA ARG A 124 0.66 -13.76 5.99
C ARG A 124 -0.19 -12.53 5.65
N ILE A 125 0.41 -11.34 5.72
CA ILE A 125 -0.30 -10.10 5.37
C ILE A 125 -0.73 -10.11 3.90
N LEU A 126 0.13 -10.59 2.98
CA LEU A 126 -0.23 -10.73 1.56
C LEU A 126 -1.38 -11.72 1.32
N ASP A 127 -1.45 -12.80 2.10
CA ASP A 127 -2.47 -13.84 1.97
C ASP A 127 -3.85 -13.36 2.48
N GLU A 128 -3.90 -12.56 3.54
CA GLU A 128 -5.14 -12.02 4.11
C GLU A 128 -5.67 -10.77 3.38
N LEU A 129 -4.77 -10.00 2.76
CA LEU A 129 -5.10 -8.71 2.13
C LEU A 129 -6.25 -8.77 1.10
N PRO A 130 -6.36 -9.76 0.20
CA PRO A 130 -7.50 -9.87 -0.73
C PRO A 130 -8.86 -9.89 -0.06
N GLU A 131 -8.99 -10.57 1.08
CA GLU A 131 -10.27 -10.66 1.78
C GLU A 131 -10.69 -9.31 2.38
N HIS A 132 -9.74 -8.59 2.96
CA HIS A 132 -9.98 -7.25 3.51
C HIS A 132 -10.33 -6.22 2.42
N VAL A 133 -9.77 -6.38 1.21
CA VAL A 133 -10.16 -5.57 0.06
C VAL A 133 -11.56 -5.95 -0.44
N ALA A 134 -11.89 -7.24 -0.50
CA ALA A 134 -13.23 -7.72 -0.86
C ALA A 134 -14.32 -7.20 0.09
N ARG A 135 -13.98 -7.05 1.39
CA ARG A 135 -14.87 -6.48 2.42
C ARG A 135 -14.91 -4.95 2.45
N ASN A 136 -14.24 -4.27 1.51
CA ASN A 136 -14.11 -2.80 1.45
C ASN A 136 -13.46 -2.17 2.69
N GLU A 137 -12.69 -2.95 3.45
CA GLU A 137 -11.97 -2.45 4.63
C GLU A 137 -10.64 -1.80 4.24
N ILE A 138 -10.11 -2.18 3.07
CA ILE A 138 -8.91 -1.62 2.46
C ILE A 138 -9.23 -1.31 1.02
N VAL A 139 -8.91 -0.09 0.59
CA VAL A 139 -9.10 0.30 -0.81
C VAL A 139 -8.00 -0.32 -1.70
N PRO A 140 -8.31 -0.71 -2.94
CA PRO A 140 -7.37 -1.42 -3.81
C PRO A 140 -6.02 -0.72 -4.01
N VAL A 141 -6.02 0.61 -4.13
CA VAL A 141 -4.78 1.40 -4.29
C VAL A 141 -3.86 1.31 -3.06
N GLN A 142 -4.43 1.22 -1.85
CA GLN A 142 -3.65 1.02 -0.62
C GLN A 142 -3.12 -0.41 -0.57
N ALA A 143 -3.92 -1.39 -1.00
CA ALA A 143 -3.51 -2.79 -1.09
C ALA A 143 -2.35 -2.98 -2.07
N GLU A 144 -2.35 -2.30 -3.21
CA GLU A 144 -1.25 -2.34 -4.18
C GLU A 144 0.06 -1.83 -3.54
N ALA A 145 0.03 -0.64 -2.94
CA ALA A 145 1.21 -0.03 -2.32
C ALA A 145 1.77 -0.90 -1.18
N LEU A 146 0.90 -1.45 -0.34
CA LEU A 146 1.26 -2.38 0.72
C LEU A 146 1.89 -3.67 0.14
N SER A 147 1.28 -4.24 -0.91
CA SER A 147 1.77 -5.47 -1.54
C SER A 147 3.18 -5.30 -2.11
N VAL A 148 3.48 -4.17 -2.76
CA VAL A 148 4.82 -3.86 -3.28
C VAL A 148 5.87 -3.83 -2.15
N ALA A 149 5.53 -3.21 -1.02
CA ALA A 149 6.42 -3.16 0.13
C ALA A 149 6.67 -4.57 0.72
N LEU A 150 5.62 -5.38 0.86
CA LEU A 150 5.70 -6.75 1.41
C LEU A 150 6.48 -7.70 0.51
N LEU A 151 6.31 -7.60 -0.81
CA LEU A 151 7.01 -8.44 -1.79
C LEU A 151 8.53 -8.24 -1.80
N THR A 152 9.02 -7.12 -1.28
CA THR A 152 10.46 -6.88 -1.11
C THR A 152 11.08 -7.89 -0.13
N ASP A 153 10.35 -8.23 0.93
CA ASP A 153 10.81 -9.17 1.96
C ASP A 153 10.29 -10.59 1.77
N ALA A 154 9.08 -10.77 1.22
CA ALA A 154 8.51 -12.08 0.95
C ALA A 154 9.28 -12.86 -0.15
N ASN A 155 9.89 -12.15 -1.09
CA ASN A 155 10.67 -12.70 -2.20
C ASN A 155 12.12 -12.21 -2.17
N ALA A 156 13.03 -13.08 -1.71
CA ALA A 156 14.45 -12.77 -1.62
C ALA A 156 15.14 -12.66 -2.99
N ALA A 157 14.72 -13.46 -3.98
CA ALA A 157 15.34 -13.49 -5.30
C ALA A 157 14.89 -12.30 -6.17
N PRO A 158 15.82 -11.42 -6.62
CA PRO A 158 15.47 -10.27 -7.47
C PRO A 158 14.80 -10.68 -8.79
N ALA A 159 15.20 -11.82 -9.35
CA ALA A 159 14.69 -12.34 -10.62
C ALA A 159 13.18 -12.67 -10.58
N THR A 160 12.65 -13.14 -9.44
CA THR A 160 11.23 -13.47 -9.29
C THR A 160 10.42 -12.32 -8.69
N ARG A 161 11.07 -11.42 -7.95
CA ARG A 161 10.41 -10.25 -7.33
C ARG A 161 9.77 -9.31 -8.35
N GLY A 162 10.45 -9.03 -9.46
CA GLY A 162 9.94 -8.13 -10.50
C GLY A 162 8.64 -8.65 -11.13
N ALA A 163 8.63 -9.93 -11.50
CA ALA A 163 7.45 -10.59 -12.06
C ALA A 163 6.30 -10.67 -11.04
N ALA A 164 6.60 -10.99 -9.78
CA ALA A 164 5.60 -11.03 -8.70
C ALA A 164 4.95 -9.66 -8.48
N ILE A 165 5.74 -8.58 -8.46
CA ILE A 165 5.23 -7.21 -8.34
C ILE A 165 4.33 -6.86 -9.53
N GLN A 166 4.75 -7.18 -10.76
CA GLN A 166 3.94 -6.88 -11.95
C GLN A 166 2.61 -7.65 -11.95
N SER A 167 2.63 -8.94 -11.63
CA SER A 167 1.42 -9.76 -11.51
C SER A 167 0.44 -9.20 -10.46
N MET A 168 0.96 -8.87 -9.28
CA MET A 168 0.17 -8.31 -8.18
C MET A 168 -0.44 -6.95 -8.55
N ARG A 169 0.31 -6.08 -9.24
CA ARG A 169 -0.22 -4.80 -9.74
C ARG A 169 -1.36 -5.00 -10.73
N GLN A 170 -1.20 -5.93 -11.67
CA GLN A 170 -2.25 -6.25 -12.63
C GLN A 170 -3.51 -6.77 -11.94
N GLN A 171 -3.36 -7.59 -10.89
CA GLN A 171 -4.48 -8.08 -10.09
C GLN A 171 -5.23 -6.93 -9.41
N TRP A 172 -4.53 -6.03 -8.72
CA TRP A 172 -5.16 -4.89 -8.05
C TRP A 172 -5.76 -3.89 -9.02
N ASP A 173 -5.11 -3.64 -10.16
CA ASP A 173 -5.66 -2.80 -11.22
C ASP A 173 -6.95 -3.38 -11.81
N ALA A 174 -6.97 -4.69 -12.07
CA ALA A 174 -8.17 -5.37 -12.57
C ALA A 174 -9.31 -5.28 -11.56
N TYR A 175 -9.03 -5.56 -10.28
CA TYR A 175 -10.02 -5.46 -9.21
C TYR A 175 -10.52 -4.02 -9.01
N ALA A 176 -9.63 -3.03 -9.03
CA ALA A 176 -9.99 -1.62 -8.90
C ALA A 176 -10.90 -1.16 -10.04
N ARG A 177 -10.61 -1.57 -11.28
CA ARG A 177 -11.49 -1.28 -12.44
C ARG A 177 -12.89 -1.83 -12.25
N GLN A 178 -13.02 -3.02 -11.68
CA GLN A 178 -14.30 -3.67 -11.47
C GLN A 178 -15.10 -3.05 -10.32
N THR A 179 -14.43 -2.59 -9.26
CA THR A 179 -15.09 -2.18 -8.00
C THR A 179 -15.19 -0.67 -7.81
N VAL A 180 -14.19 0.09 -8.25
CA VAL A 180 -14.11 1.56 -8.11
C VAL A 180 -14.35 2.26 -9.46
N GLY A 181 -14.15 1.54 -10.57
CA GLY A 181 -14.18 2.09 -11.92
C GLY A 181 -12.78 2.33 -12.48
N PRO A 182 -12.65 2.75 -13.76
CA PRO A 182 -11.36 3.00 -14.38
C PRO A 182 -10.60 4.08 -13.60
N SER A 183 -9.30 3.83 -13.38
CA SER A 183 -8.43 4.82 -12.70
C SER A 183 -8.43 6.13 -13.50
N PRO A 184 -8.59 7.29 -12.85
CA PRO A 184 -8.44 8.58 -13.52
C PRO A 184 -7.08 8.72 -14.21
N ALA A 185 -6.02 8.07 -13.72
CA ALA A 185 -4.71 8.09 -14.36
C ALA A 185 -4.68 7.40 -15.75
N GLN A 186 -5.69 6.59 -16.08
CA GLN A 186 -5.86 5.98 -17.40
C GLN A 186 -6.69 6.88 -18.33
N ASP A 187 -7.37 7.90 -17.82
CA ASP A 187 -8.00 8.90 -18.67
C ASP A 187 -6.89 9.66 -19.43
N PRO A 188 -6.94 9.69 -20.77
CA PRO A 188 -5.95 10.36 -21.60
C PRO A 188 -5.67 11.80 -21.15
N ARG A 189 -6.68 12.49 -20.59
CA ARG A 189 -6.57 13.85 -20.06
C ARG A 189 -5.54 13.98 -18.96
N TYR A 190 -5.34 12.96 -18.11
CA TYR A 190 -4.29 12.99 -17.09
C TYR A 190 -2.90 12.79 -17.68
N GLN A 191 -2.76 11.98 -18.74
CA GLN A 191 -1.47 11.83 -19.45
C GLN A 191 -1.11 13.12 -20.18
N ASP A 192 -2.11 13.78 -20.80
CA ASP A 192 -1.97 15.09 -21.42
C ASP A 192 -1.59 16.16 -20.39
N TYR A 193 -2.29 16.22 -19.26
CA TYR A 193 -1.95 17.12 -18.16
C TYR A 193 -0.53 16.90 -17.66
N ALA A 194 -0.07 15.64 -17.51
CA ALA A 194 1.28 15.33 -17.05
C ALA A 194 2.37 15.69 -18.08
N ARG A 195 2.09 15.58 -19.39
CA ARG A 195 3.00 16.06 -20.44
C ARG A 195 3.06 17.58 -20.44
N GLN A 196 1.92 18.25 -20.56
CA GLN A 196 1.84 19.70 -20.69
C GLN A 196 2.29 20.45 -19.42
N SER A 197 2.06 19.90 -18.23
CA SER A 197 2.58 20.48 -16.98
C SER A 197 4.10 20.53 -16.93
N ARG A 198 4.79 19.49 -17.41
CA ARG A 198 6.26 19.48 -17.52
C ARG A 198 6.78 20.53 -18.49
N ASP A 199 6.05 20.75 -19.58
CA ASP A 199 6.40 21.78 -20.57
C ASP A 199 6.19 23.19 -20.02
N ILE A 200 5.08 23.43 -19.32
CA ILE A 200 4.82 24.69 -18.60
C ILE A 200 5.94 24.99 -17.61
N VAL A 201 6.33 24.02 -16.77
CA VAL A 201 7.39 24.22 -15.77
C VAL A 201 8.72 24.56 -16.46
N ARG A 202 9.11 23.80 -17.49
CA ARG A 202 10.35 24.07 -18.24
C ARG A 202 10.33 25.44 -18.90
N GLN A 203 9.22 25.81 -19.53
CA GLN A 203 9.10 27.09 -20.24
C GLN A 203 9.14 28.28 -19.28
N VAL A 204 8.47 28.19 -18.13
CA VAL A 204 8.48 29.25 -17.12
C VAL A 204 9.86 29.38 -16.47
N GLN A 205 10.51 28.27 -16.14
CA GLN A 205 11.88 28.29 -15.62
C GLN A 205 12.89 28.91 -16.59
N ALA A 206 12.69 28.73 -17.91
CA ALA A 206 13.54 29.31 -18.93
C ALA A 206 13.27 30.79 -19.24
N SER A 207 12.08 31.31 -18.90
CA SER A 207 11.62 32.65 -19.32
C SER A 207 11.42 33.64 -18.18
N VAL A 208 11.18 33.18 -16.95
CA VAL A 208 10.97 34.03 -15.78
C VAL A 208 12.19 33.91 -14.85
N PRO A 209 12.99 34.96 -14.63
CA PRO A 209 14.20 34.85 -13.81
C PRO A 209 13.95 34.78 -12.30
N ASP A 210 12.90 35.46 -11.81
CA ASP A 210 12.61 35.54 -10.37
C ASP A 210 11.90 34.26 -9.89
N PRO A 211 12.47 33.51 -8.92
CA PRO A 211 11.89 32.26 -8.42
C PRO A 211 10.51 32.43 -7.77
N VAL A 212 10.21 33.59 -7.18
CA VAL A 212 8.89 33.83 -6.57
C VAL A 212 7.84 34.02 -7.67
N GLN A 213 8.14 34.84 -8.68
CA GLN A 213 7.28 34.98 -9.87
C GLN A 213 7.17 33.68 -10.67
N GLN A 214 8.24 32.89 -10.80
CA GLN A 214 8.19 31.57 -11.45
C GLN A 214 7.12 30.68 -10.80
N GLN A 215 7.12 30.57 -9.48
CA GLN A 215 6.14 29.73 -8.76
C GLN A 215 4.71 30.23 -8.98
N ALA A 216 4.48 31.54 -8.94
CA ALA A 216 3.16 32.12 -9.18
C ALA A 216 2.67 31.84 -10.60
N VAL A 217 3.52 32.02 -11.62
CA VAL A 217 3.17 31.78 -13.02
C VAL A 217 2.96 30.29 -13.30
N ILE A 218 3.79 29.40 -12.74
CA ILE A 218 3.61 27.95 -12.83
C ILE A 218 2.26 27.56 -12.23
N ALA A 219 1.95 28.01 -11.01
CA ALA A 219 0.70 27.68 -10.34
C ALA A 219 -0.53 28.15 -11.15
N GLN A 220 -0.49 29.39 -11.66
CA GLN A 220 -1.56 29.94 -12.48
C GLN A 220 -1.78 29.13 -13.76
N ARG A 221 -0.70 28.81 -14.49
CA ARG A 221 -0.79 28.05 -15.75
C ARG A 221 -1.22 26.62 -15.55
N LEU A 222 -0.75 25.95 -14.49
CA LEU A 222 -1.20 24.59 -14.15
C LEU A 222 -2.68 24.56 -13.74
N GLN A 223 -3.15 25.59 -13.04
CA GLN A 223 -4.57 25.71 -12.70
C GLN A 223 -5.43 25.93 -13.96
N ALA A 224 -5.02 26.80 -14.88
CA ALA A 224 -5.73 26.99 -16.15
C ALA A 224 -5.78 25.69 -16.98
N LEU A 225 -4.65 24.99 -17.07
CA LEU A 225 -4.56 23.69 -17.76
C LEU A 225 -5.51 22.64 -17.16
N ARG A 226 -5.67 22.62 -15.83
CA ARG A 226 -6.62 21.71 -15.17
C ARG A 226 -8.06 22.04 -15.58
N VAL A 227 -8.45 23.30 -15.54
CA VAL A 227 -9.80 23.74 -15.90
C VAL A 227 -10.10 23.39 -17.35
N GLU A 228 -9.15 23.65 -18.26
CA GLU A 228 -9.29 23.33 -19.68
C GLU A 228 -9.53 21.84 -19.93
N LEU A 229 -8.72 20.97 -19.32
CA LEU A 229 -8.78 19.53 -19.58
C LEU A 229 -9.95 18.83 -18.86
N PHE A 230 -10.36 19.30 -17.69
CA PHE A 230 -11.31 18.58 -16.85
C PHE A 230 -12.68 19.24 -16.71
N ASP A 231 -12.75 20.57 -16.77
CA ASP A 231 -14.00 21.32 -16.59
C ASP A 231 -14.57 21.84 -17.93
N GLY A 232 -13.73 22.04 -18.94
CA GLY A 232 -14.13 22.56 -20.27
C GLY A 232 -15.02 21.62 -21.10
N ALA A 233 -14.94 20.30 -20.88
CA ALA A 233 -15.67 19.31 -21.67
C ALA A 233 -17.12 19.06 -21.19
N SER A 234 -17.51 19.58 -20.01
CA SER A 234 -18.82 19.32 -19.40
C SER A 234 -19.97 20.16 -19.98
N SER A 235 -19.75 20.91 -21.07
CA SER A 235 -20.73 21.85 -21.64
C SER A 235 -21.29 21.51 -23.04
N SER A 236 -20.96 20.34 -23.63
CA SER A 236 -21.51 19.91 -24.92
C SER A 236 -22.54 18.78 -24.80
N GLY A 237 -23.58 19.00 -23.99
CA GLY A 237 -24.63 18.00 -23.77
C GLY A 237 -25.95 18.59 -23.30
N ALA A 238 -26.48 19.58 -24.02
CA ALA A 238 -27.88 19.98 -23.92
C ALA A 238 -28.33 20.60 -25.25
N HIS A 239 -28.83 19.75 -26.16
CA HIS A 239 -29.71 20.12 -27.26
C HIS A 239 -30.91 19.19 -27.24
#